data_AF-A0A146K6M6-F1
#
_entry.id   AF-A0A146K6M6-F1
#
_cell.length_a   1.000
_cell.length_b   1.000
_cell.length_c   1.000
_cell.angle_alpha   90.00
_cell.angle_beta   90.00
_cell.angle_gamma   90.00
#
_symmetry.space_group_name_H-M   'P 1'
#
loop_
_entity.id
_entity.type
_entity.pdbx_description
1 polymer ?
#
loop_
_entity_poly.entity_id
_entity_poly.type
_entity_poly.pdbx_seq_one_letter_code
_entity_poly.pdbx_strand_id
1 'polypeptide(L)'
;KNKIPDVYKELKKSSNPELSSVFSVKRSPCMYANPGYILRVQILNFLTHTDKQIDFTHPVTLIHGPNGSGKSSILQAIHFVLLGDKNKIREGLRSFSDLKTSGRAK
;
A
#
# COMPACT_ATOMS: atom_id res chain seq x y z
N LYS A 1 3.89 4.27 27.42
CA LYS A 1 3.34 4.92 26.20
C LYS A 1 4.46 4.96 25.16
N ASN A 2 4.30 4.26 24.03
CA ASN A 2 5.34 4.25 22.99
C ASN A 2 5.49 5.67 22.41
N LYS A 3 6.68 6.26 22.56
CA LYS A 3 7.00 7.56 21.95
C LYS A 3 7.39 7.33 20.50
N ILE A 4 7.01 8.27 19.63
CA ILE A 4 7.44 8.26 18.22
C ILE A 4 8.92 8.69 18.18
N PRO A 5 9.83 7.88 17.60
CA PRO A 5 11.23 8.25 17.44
C PRO A 5 11.45 9.57 16.68
N ASP A 6 12.50 10.31 17.04
CA ASP A 6 12.74 11.66 16.48
C ASP A 6 13.01 11.66 14.97
N VAL A 7 13.60 10.59 14.44
CA VAL A 7 13.81 10.41 12.98
C VAL A 7 12.51 10.61 12.18
N TYR A 8 11.36 10.20 12.70
CA TYR A 8 10.08 10.39 12.00
C TYR A 8 9.60 11.85 12.01
N LYS A 9 9.99 12.63 13.01
CA LYS A 9 9.72 14.08 13.04
C LYS A 9 10.55 14.81 12.00
N GLU A 10 11.79 14.36 11.76
CA GLU A 10 12.65 14.88 10.71
C GLU A 10 12.13 14.49 9.32
N LEU A 11 11.74 13.22 9.13
CA LEU A 11 11.16 12.75 7.87
C LEU A 11 9.87 13.49 7.49
N LYS A 12 9.06 13.88 8.49
CA LYS A 12 7.89 14.74 8.27
C LYS A 12 8.26 16.13 7.73
N LYS A 13 9.45 16.65 8.07
CA LYS A 13 9.98 17.95 7.61
C LYS A 13 10.89 17.81 6.38
N SER A 14 10.97 16.63 5.78
CA SER A 14 11.83 16.38 4.62
C SER A 14 11.46 17.30 3.47
N SER A 15 12.47 17.77 2.71
CA SER A 15 12.27 18.48 1.44
C SER A 15 11.72 17.56 0.33
N ASN A 16 11.80 16.23 0.51
CA ASN A 16 11.20 15.28 -0.41
C ASN A 16 9.66 15.26 -0.20
N PRO A 17 8.85 15.57 -1.24
CA PRO A 17 7.40 15.65 -1.11
C PRO A 17 6.75 14.29 -0.81
N GLU A 18 7.31 13.18 -1.31
CA GLU A 18 6.77 11.85 -1.00
C GLU A 18 7.00 11.49 0.46
N LEU A 19 8.23 11.66 0.97
CA LEU A 19 8.55 11.37 2.37
C LEU A 19 7.71 12.25 3.31
N SER A 20 7.69 13.56 3.08
CA SER A 20 6.90 14.46 3.91
C SER A 20 5.41 14.11 3.86
N SER A 21 4.87 13.70 2.71
CA SER A 21 3.46 13.25 2.60
C SER A 21 3.19 11.93 3.33
N VAL A 22 4.10 10.96 3.28
CA VAL A 22 3.96 9.67 3.98
C VAL A 22 4.01 9.89 5.49
N PHE A 23 4.99 10.63 5.98
CA PHE A 23 5.22 10.84 7.42
C PHE A 23 4.34 11.93 8.04
N SER A 24 3.58 12.69 7.24
CA SER A 24 2.56 13.62 7.75
C SER A 24 1.27 12.95 8.22
N VAL A 25 1.00 11.71 7.78
CA VAL A 25 -0.20 10.96 8.19
C VAL A 25 -0.13 10.61 9.67
N LYS A 26 -1.21 10.91 10.40
CA LYS A 26 -1.37 10.55 11.81
C LYS A 26 -1.60 9.03 11.95
N ARG A 27 -0.69 8.35 12.65
CA ARG A 27 -0.75 6.89 12.88
C ARG A 27 -0.66 6.56 14.36
N SER A 28 -1.04 5.32 14.69
CA SER A 28 -0.80 4.73 16.00
C SER A 28 0.71 4.70 16.32
N PRO A 29 1.17 5.20 17.49
CA PRO A 29 2.61 5.30 17.78
C PRO A 29 3.38 3.97 17.72
N CYS A 30 2.71 2.85 17.98
CA CYS A 30 3.32 1.52 17.90
C CYS A 30 3.83 1.17 16.49
N MET A 31 3.25 1.77 15.44
CA MET A 31 3.69 1.55 14.05
C MET A 31 5.03 2.21 13.73
N TYR A 32 5.46 3.18 14.54
CA TYR A 32 6.78 3.82 14.44
C TYR A 32 7.77 3.29 15.48
N ALA A 33 7.25 2.79 16.61
CA ALA A 33 8.10 2.27 17.68
C ALA A 33 8.65 0.86 17.38
N ASN A 34 7.94 0.09 16.55
CA ASN A 34 8.32 -1.27 16.18
C ASN A 34 8.45 -1.36 14.65
N PRO A 35 9.42 -2.12 14.13
CA PRO A 35 9.56 -2.35 12.69
C PRO A 35 8.46 -3.30 12.16
N GLY A 36 8.39 -3.43 10.83
CA GLY A 36 7.51 -4.41 10.17
C GLY A 36 6.12 -3.90 9.77
N TYR A 37 5.83 -2.61 10.00
CA TYR A 37 4.59 -2.00 9.53
C TYR A 37 4.75 -1.37 8.15
N ILE A 38 3.78 -1.64 7.28
CA ILE A 38 3.61 -0.90 6.03
C ILE A 38 2.88 0.41 6.35
N LEU A 39 3.45 1.54 5.92
CA LEU A 39 2.88 2.88 6.21
C LEU A 39 1.94 3.35 5.10
N ARG A 40 2.30 3.07 3.84
CA ARG A 40 1.55 3.42 2.65
C ARG A 40 1.74 2.37 1.57
N VAL A 41 0.69 2.12 0.81
CA VAL A 41 0.74 1.41 -0.47
C VAL A 41 0.14 2.32 -1.53
N GLN A 42 0.90 2.57 -2.60
CA GLN A 42 0.45 3.28 -3.79
C GLN A 42 0.31 2.28 -4.92
N ILE A 43 -0.88 2.17 -5.50
CA ILE A 43 -1.23 1.20 -6.54
C ILE A 43 -1.58 1.97 -7.81
N LEU A 44 -0.79 1.78 -8.86
CA LEU A 44 -0.99 2.40 -10.17
C LEU A 44 -1.15 1.32 -11.22
N ASN A 45 -2.25 1.37 -11.98
CA ASN A 45 -2.54 0.45 -13.08
C ASN A 45 -2.33 -1.02 -12.74
N PHE A 46 -2.82 -1.48 -11.58
CA PHE A 46 -2.68 -2.87 -11.14
C PHE A 46 -4.06 -3.51 -10.96
N LEU A 47 -4.32 -4.55 -11.76
CA LEU A 47 -5.55 -5.34 -11.81
C LEU A 47 -6.82 -4.48 -11.98
N THR A 48 -7.49 -4.14 -10.88
CA THR A 48 -8.74 -3.39 -10.86
C THR A 48 -8.56 -1.94 -10.44
N HIS A 49 -7.35 -1.55 -10.02
CA HIS A 49 -7.03 -0.22 -9.51
C HIS A 49 -6.27 0.56 -10.56
N THR A 50 -6.81 1.70 -10.99
CA THR A 50 -6.12 2.64 -11.90
C THR A 50 -5.16 3.53 -11.13
N ASP A 51 -5.64 4.14 -10.06
CA ASP A 51 -4.85 4.92 -9.11
C ASP A 51 -5.48 4.80 -7.71
N LYS A 52 -4.72 4.25 -6.76
CA LYS A 52 -5.19 4.03 -5.38
C LYS A 52 -4.06 4.20 -4.38
N GLN A 53 -4.22 5.18 -3.48
CA GLN A 53 -3.40 5.33 -2.28
C GLN A 53 -4.10 4.70 -1.07
N ILE A 54 -3.35 3.96 -0.26
CA ILE A 54 -3.81 3.43 1.02
C ILE A 54 -2.80 3.81 2.10
N ASP A 55 -3.25 4.63 3.05
CA ASP A 55 -2.48 5.00 4.24
C ASP A 55 -2.92 4.17 5.45
N PHE A 56 -1.99 3.35 5.96
CA PHE A 56 -2.24 2.53 7.14
C PHE A 56 -2.05 3.39 8.39
N THR A 57 -3.09 3.51 9.21
CA THR A 57 -3.09 4.39 10.41
C THR A 57 -3.10 3.62 11.72
N HIS A 58 -3.40 2.33 11.67
CA HIS A 58 -3.55 1.43 12.81
C HIS A 58 -2.77 0.13 12.58
N PRO A 59 -2.33 -0.56 13.65
CA PRO A 59 -1.63 -1.83 13.52
C PRO A 59 -2.47 -2.94 12.88
N VAL A 60 -3.80 -2.81 12.92
CA VAL A 60 -4.76 -3.67 12.23
C VAL A 60 -5.63 -2.79 11.32
N THR A 61 -5.75 -3.16 10.05
CA THR A 61 -6.57 -2.44 9.06
C THR A 61 -7.57 -3.39 8.42
N LEU A 62 -8.85 -3.04 8.48
CA LEU A 62 -9.92 -3.79 7.81
C LEU A 62 -10.08 -3.31 6.36
N ILE A 63 -9.91 -4.21 5.40
CA ILE A 63 -10.21 -3.96 3.98
C ILE A 63 -11.56 -4.60 3.67
N HIS A 64 -12.60 -3.78 3.50
CA HIS A 64 -13.97 -4.26 3.27
C HIS A 64 -14.64 -3.58 2.07
N GLY A 65 -15.74 -4.16 1.58
CA GLY A 65 -16.47 -3.69 0.40
C GLY A 65 -17.12 -4.83 -0.40
N PRO A 66 -17.91 -4.52 -1.43
CA PRO A 66 -18.63 -5.51 -2.25
C PRO A 66 -17.73 -6.51 -2.96
N ASN A 67 -18.29 -7.65 -3.40
CA ASN A 67 -17.57 -8.60 -4.25
C ASN A 67 -17.13 -7.93 -5.55
N GLY A 68 -15.92 -8.24 -6.01
CA GLY A 68 -15.32 -7.60 -7.20
C GLY A 68 -14.77 -6.18 -6.99
N SER A 69 -14.87 -5.58 -5.80
CA SER A 69 -14.38 -4.21 -5.53
C SER A 69 -12.85 -4.06 -5.47
N GLY A 70 -12.10 -5.12 -5.77
CA GLY A 70 -10.62 -5.08 -5.78
C GLY A 70 -9.94 -5.26 -4.42
N LYS A 71 -10.63 -5.78 -3.39
CA LYS A 71 -10.04 -6.08 -2.07
C LYS A 71 -8.85 -7.04 -2.17
N SER A 72 -9.07 -8.20 -2.82
CA SER A 72 -8.01 -9.17 -3.06
C SER A 72 -6.88 -8.59 -3.92
N SER A 73 -7.21 -7.70 -4.87
CA SER A 73 -6.22 -7.00 -5.70
C SER A 73 -5.26 -6.15 -4.86
N ILE A 74 -5.72 -5.54 -3.75
CA ILE A 74 -4.86 -4.79 -2.83
C ILE A 74 -3.87 -5.73 -2.15
N LEU A 75 -4.35 -6.85 -1.61
CA LEU A 75 -3.48 -7.85 -0.97
C LEU A 75 -2.49 -8.47 -1.98
N GLN A 76 -2.93 -8.71 -3.22
CA GLN A 76 -2.08 -9.20 -4.30
C GLN A 76 -0.99 -8.19 -4.67
N ALA A 77 -1.28 -6.89 -4.69
CA ALA A 77 -0.27 -5.85 -4.92
C ALA A 77 0.79 -5.84 -3.82
N ILE A 78 0.37 -5.89 -2.55
CA ILE A 78 1.27 -5.95 -1.39
C ILE A 78 2.12 -7.22 -1.44
N HIS A 79 1.51 -8.37 -1.73
CA HIS A 79 2.22 -9.63 -1.85
C HIS A 79 3.25 -9.58 -3.00
N PHE A 80 2.86 -9.04 -4.15
CA PHE A 80 3.74 -8.94 -5.32
C PHE A 80 4.96 -8.08 -5.06
N VAL A 81 4.80 -6.88 -4.47
CA VAL A 81 5.93 -5.98 -4.23
C VAL A 81 6.91 -6.51 -3.18
N LEU A 82 6.41 -7.26 -2.18
CA LEU A 82 7.26 -7.79 -1.11
C LEU A 82 7.96 -9.10 -1.49
N LEU A 83 7.32 -9.95 -2.29
CA LEU A 83 7.80 -11.31 -2.53
C LEU A 83 8.17 -11.59 -3.99
N GLY A 84 7.80 -10.71 -4.92
CA GLY A 84 8.13 -10.84 -6.35
C GLY A 84 7.46 -12.03 -7.07
N ASP A 85 6.64 -12.82 -6.37
CA ASP A 85 6.02 -14.02 -6.94
C ASP A 85 4.73 -13.69 -7.69
N LYS A 86 4.82 -13.72 -9.03
CA LYS A 86 3.69 -13.52 -9.94
C LYS A 86 2.65 -14.63 -9.87
N ASN A 87 3.02 -15.85 -9.48
CA ASN A 87 2.13 -17.00 -9.50
C ASN A 87 1.02 -16.87 -8.45
N LYS A 88 1.22 -16.03 -7.44
CA LYS A 88 0.26 -15.75 -6.37
C LYS A 88 -0.68 -14.58 -6.68
N ILE A 89 -0.56 -13.96 -7.86
CA ILE A 89 -1.41 -12.84 -8.26
C ILE A 89 -2.63 -13.34 -9.02
N ARG A 90 -2.42 -14.07 -10.12
CA ARG A 90 -3.48 -14.73 -10.90
C ARG A 90 -2.91 -15.94 -11.63
N GLU A 91 -3.71 -16.99 -11.72
CA GLU A 91 -3.41 -18.10 -12.62
C GLU A 91 -3.41 -17.64 -14.07
N GLY A 92 -2.45 -18.13 -14.87
CA GLY A 92 -2.37 -17.83 -16.30
C GLY A 92 -1.70 -16.50 -16.66
N LEU A 93 -1.07 -15.79 -15.72
CA LEU A 93 -0.24 -14.61 -16.03
C LEU A 93 1.00 -15.02 -16.86
N ARG A 94 1.06 -14.57 -18.10
CA ARG A 94 2.18 -14.84 -19.02
C ARG A 94 3.15 -13.66 -19.09
N SER A 95 2.67 -12.44 -18.88
CA SER A 95 3.44 -11.21 -18.98
C SER A 95 3.07 -10.18 -17.90
N PHE A 96 3.96 -9.20 -17.65
CA PHE A 96 3.65 -8.06 -16.77
C PHE A 96 2.51 -7.17 -17.30
N SER A 97 2.25 -7.20 -18.61
CA SER A 97 1.11 -6.49 -19.19
C SER A 97 -0.23 -7.05 -18.71
N ASP A 98 -0.27 -8.33 -18.34
CA ASP A 98 -1.48 -8.98 -17.85
C ASP A 98 -1.86 -8.51 -16.43
N LEU A 99 -0.95 -7.83 -15.73
CA LEU A 99 -1.20 -7.17 -14.45
C LEU A 99 -1.81 -5.77 -14.63
N LYS A 100 -1.72 -5.19 -15.83
CA LYS A 100 -2.21 -3.83 -16.06
C LYS A 100 -3.71 -3.78 -15.98
N THR A 101 -4.23 -2.74 -15.34
CA THR A 101 -5.65 -2.42 -15.39
C THR A 101 -6.03 -2.08 -16.83
N SER A 102 -6.56 -3.06 -17.58
CA SER A 102 -7.16 -2.81 -18.88
C SER A 102 -8.45 -2.05 -18.64
N GLY A 103 -8.50 -0.79 -19.06
CA GLY A 103 -9.67 0.05 -18.90
C GLY A 103 -10.90 -0.62 -19.50
N ARG A 104 -11.85 -1.06 -18.67
CA ARG A 104 -13.25 -0.94 -19.07
C ARG A 104 -13.55 0.55 -18.93
N ALA A 105 -13.60 1.24 -20.07
CA ALA A 105 -14.34 2.48 -20.15
C ALA A 105 -15.73 2.21 -19.54
N LYS A 106 -16.08 2.99 -18.52
CA LYS A 106 -17.49 3.13 -18.16
C LYS A 106 -18.18 3.93 -19.24
#